data_AF-A0A1Q9S9X5-F1
#
_entry.id   AF-A0A1Q9S9X5-F1
#
_cell.length_a   1.000
_cell.length_b   1.000
_cell.length_c   1.000
_cell.angle_alpha   90.00
_cell.angle_beta   90.00
_cell.angle_gamma   90.00
#
_symmetry.space_group_name_H-M   'P 1'
#
loop_
_entity.id
_entity.type
_entity.pdbx_description
1 polymer ?
#
loop_
_entity_poly.entity_id
_entity_poly.type
_entity_poly.pdbx_seq_one_letter_code
_entity_poly.pdbx_strand_id
1 'polypeptide(L)'
;MELEPTDAARVDPTVPVFGGPTGLDTDGTVAGEPVASYQPNGSRTSAKQGRSLGAADAGLAHLVETRPPGRPGDSGSGYLDADGRAFGVLSTLFTDGSDTNGVTDLAHALDYVTAFGGIGEVELVPGRTPFRLRD
;
A
#
# COMPACT_ATOMS: atom_id res chain seq x y z
N MET A 1 -6.71 -15.67 -13.42
CA MET A 1 -5.30 -15.99 -13.78
C MET A 1 -4.56 -16.29 -12.48
N GLU A 2 -3.67 -17.27 -12.45
CA GLU A 2 -2.85 -17.57 -11.25
C GLU A 2 -1.37 -17.54 -11.64
N LEU A 3 -0.49 -17.23 -10.69
CA LEU A 3 0.95 -17.40 -10.87
C LEU A 3 1.26 -18.87 -11.14
N GLU A 4 2.29 -19.15 -11.93
CA GLU A 4 2.80 -20.51 -12.08
C GLU A 4 3.20 -21.05 -10.69
N PRO A 5 2.87 -22.29 -10.31
CA PRO A 5 3.05 -22.79 -8.94
C PRO A 5 4.46 -22.61 -8.36
N THR A 6 5.51 -22.73 -9.18
CA THR A 6 6.89 -22.53 -8.72
C THR A 6 7.21 -21.05 -8.47
N ASP A 7 6.54 -20.12 -9.14
CA ASP A 7 6.65 -18.68 -8.90
C ASP A 7 5.76 -18.24 -7.73
N ALA A 8 4.57 -18.83 -7.58
CA ALA A 8 3.70 -18.62 -6.42
C ALA A 8 4.43 -18.95 -5.10
N ALA A 9 5.24 -20.02 -5.10
CA ALA A 9 6.06 -20.40 -3.95
C ALA A 9 7.20 -19.40 -3.65
N ARG A 10 7.62 -18.57 -4.62
CA ARG A 10 8.71 -17.60 -4.48
C ARG A 10 8.25 -16.21 -4.03
N VAL A 11 6.95 -15.94 -4.07
CA VAL A 11 6.40 -14.66 -3.63
C VAL A 11 5.85 -14.77 -2.21
N ASP A 12 6.07 -13.72 -1.44
CA ASP A 12 5.52 -13.57 -0.10
C ASP A 12 5.13 -12.10 0.08
N PRO A 13 3.84 -11.77 0.22
CA PRO A 13 3.39 -10.39 0.39
C PRO A 13 3.67 -9.86 1.80
N THR A 14 4.28 -10.66 2.70
CA THR A 14 4.71 -10.24 4.03
C THR A 14 5.53 -8.95 3.97
N VAL A 15 4.98 -7.85 4.46
CA VAL A 15 5.69 -6.58 4.45
C VAL A 15 6.84 -6.63 5.45
N PRO A 16 8.10 -6.42 5.04
CA PRO A 16 9.22 -6.48 5.96
C PRO A 16 9.07 -5.49 7.11
N VAL A 17 9.51 -5.89 8.30
CA VAL A 17 9.32 -5.17 9.56
C VAL A 17 7.85 -5.10 10.01
N PHE A 18 6.86 -4.94 9.15
CA PHE A 18 5.47 -4.76 9.61
C PHE A 18 4.65 -6.04 9.69
N GLY A 19 4.93 -7.07 8.89
CA GLY A 19 3.99 -8.18 8.68
C GLY A 19 2.82 -7.77 7.78
N GLY A 20 1.75 -8.57 7.72
CA GLY A 20 0.61 -8.33 6.82
C GLY A 20 0.99 -8.43 5.33
N PRO A 21 0.09 -8.12 4.37
CA PRO A 21 -1.25 -7.59 4.59
C PRO A 21 -2.18 -8.63 5.25
N THR A 22 -3.12 -8.17 6.07
CA THR A 22 -4.14 -9.02 6.72
C THR A 22 -5.38 -9.20 5.86
N GLY A 23 -5.52 -8.37 4.83
CA GLY A 23 -6.64 -8.34 3.89
C GLY A 23 -6.54 -7.09 3.01
N LEU A 24 -7.56 -6.88 2.18
CA LEU A 24 -7.76 -5.64 1.42
C LEU A 24 -8.62 -4.68 2.25
N ASP A 25 -8.25 -3.41 2.28
CA ASP A 25 -9.10 -2.32 2.76
C ASP A 25 -10.02 -1.93 1.60
N THR A 26 -11.34 -1.91 1.85
CA THR A 26 -12.37 -1.69 0.82
C THR A 26 -13.26 -0.48 1.09
N ASP A 27 -13.13 0.12 2.27
CA ASP A 27 -13.85 1.33 2.70
C ASP A 27 -12.95 2.57 2.73
N GLY A 28 -11.64 2.37 2.56
CA GLY A 28 -10.64 3.42 2.45
C GLY A 28 -10.23 4.00 3.79
N THR A 29 -9.14 4.77 3.78
CA THR A 29 -8.61 5.38 5.00
C THR A 29 -9.31 6.69 5.37
N VAL A 30 -9.44 6.96 6.67
CA VAL A 30 -9.92 8.24 7.20
C VAL A 30 -8.79 9.06 7.82
N ALA A 31 -8.99 10.38 7.85
CA ALA A 31 -7.97 11.31 8.33
C ALA A 31 -7.57 11.03 9.79
N GLY A 32 -6.27 10.93 10.03
CA GLY A 32 -5.68 10.64 11.34
C GLY A 32 -5.38 9.17 11.60
N GLU A 33 -5.85 8.25 10.76
CA GLU A 33 -5.56 6.82 10.92
C GLU A 33 -4.07 6.53 10.73
N PRO A 34 -3.48 5.66 11.58
CA PRO A 34 -2.12 5.18 11.36
C PRO A 34 -1.97 4.47 10.02
N VAL A 35 -0.85 4.75 9.33
CA VAL A 35 -0.48 4.04 8.11
C VAL A 35 0.97 3.58 8.18
N ALA A 36 1.28 2.47 7.52
CA ALA A 36 2.62 1.92 7.42
C ALA A 36 3.00 1.60 5.97
N SER A 37 4.28 1.73 5.64
CA SER A 37 4.81 1.37 4.33
C SER A 37 6.28 0.97 4.43
N TYR A 38 6.69 0.01 3.61
CA TYR A 38 8.07 -0.42 3.48
C TYR A 38 8.57 -0.10 2.07
N GLN A 39 9.47 0.88 1.96
CA GLN A 39 9.77 1.53 0.68
C GLN A 39 11.22 1.32 0.27
N PRO A 40 11.48 0.52 -0.80
CA PRO A 40 12.80 0.37 -1.39
C PRO A 40 13.06 1.48 -2.41
N ASN A 41 13.98 2.41 -2.13
CA ASN A 41 14.39 3.48 -3.07
C ASN A 41 15.79 3.25 -3.63
N GLY A 42 15.98 2.11 -4.29
CA GLY A 42 17.27 1.72 -4.86
C GLY A 42 18.19 1.09 -3.81
N SER A 43 19.18 1.84 -3.30
CA SER A 43 20.20 1.31 -2.37
C SER A 43 19.79 1.33 -0.89
N ARG A 44 18.63 1.91 -0.56
CA ARG A 44 18.13 1.99 0.80
C ARG A 44 16.71 1.48 0.85
N THR A 45 16.37 0.89 1.99
CA THR A 45 15.01 0.54 2.32
C THR A 45 14.62 1.19 3.62
N SER A 46 13.44 1.79 3.66
CA SER A 46 12.93 2.46 4.86
C SER A 46 11.55 1.92 5.23
N ALA A 47 11.45 1.42 6.45
CA ALA A 47 10.17 1.32 7.14
C ALA A 47 9.69 2.74 7.46
N LYS A 48 8.45 3.05 7.07
CA LYS A 48 7.82 4.35 7.27
C LYS A 48 6.49 4.15 7.95
N GLN A 49 6.18 5.07 8.85
CA GLN A 49 4.86 5.16 9.47
C GLN A 49 4.41 6.60 9.48
N GLY A 50 3.11 6.80 9.60
CA GLY A 50 2.55 8.12 9.77
C GLY A 50 1.04 8.05 9.84
N ARG A 51 0.37 8.95 9.13
CA ARG A 51 -1.09 9.07 9.18
C ARG A 51 -1.70 9.27 7.80
N SER A 52 -2.92 8.80 7.65
CA SER A 52 -3.80 9.20 6.55
C SER A 52 -4.26 10.64 6.74
N LEU A 53 -4.41 11.36 5.64
CA LEU A 53 -5.12 12.63 5.52
C LEU A 53 -6.53 12.43 4.94
N GLY A 54 -6.93 11.17 4.70
CA GLY A 54 -8.21 10.75 4.16
C GLY A 54 -8.17 10.41 2.67
N ALA A 55 -9.29 9.87 2.20
CA ALA A 55 -9.56 9.66 0.78
C ALA A 55 -9.64 10.98 -0.01
N ALA A 56 -9.19 10.93 -1.26
CA ALA A 56 -9.18 12.01 -2.24
C ALA A 56 -9.74 11.50 -3.59
N ASP A 57 -9.95 12.40 -4.54
CA ASP A 57 -10.37 12.07 -5.91
C ASP A 57 -11.59 11.11 -5.98
N ALA A 58 -12.61 11.41 -5.16
CA ALA A 58 -13.82 10.61 -5.01
C ALA A 58 -13.58 9.13 -4.61
N GLY A 59 -12.51 8.86 -3.84
CA GLY A 59 -12.14 7.53 -3.34
C GLY A 59 -11.10 6.80 -4.17
N LEU A 60 -10.66 7.37 -5.29
CA LEU A 60 -9.65 6.74 -6.16
C LEU A 60 -8.22 6.87 -5.62
N ALA A 61 -8.01 7.74 -4.64
CA ALA A 61 -6.72 7.97 -4.01
C ALA A 61 -6.87 8.22 -2.51
N HIS A 62 -5.77 8.07 -1.79
CA HIS A 62 -5.57 8.47 -0.41
C HIS A 62 -4.42 9.44 -0.33
N LEU A 63 -4.51 10.40 0.58
CA LEU A 63 -3.39 11.27 0.92
C LEU A 63 -2.79 10.81 2.25
N VAL A 64 -1.46 10.75 2.34
CA VAL A 64 -0.76 10.31 3.55
C VAL A 64 0.44 11.18 3.85
N GLU A 65 0.75 11.34 5.14
CA GLU A 65 2.00 11.90 5.63
C GLU A 65 2.79 10.79 6.33
N THR A 66 4.05 10.59 5.98
CA THR A 66 4.90 9.56 6.61
C THR A 66 6.22 10.12 7.12
N ARG A 67 6.81 9.44 8.10
CA ARG A 67 8.18 9.68 8.55
C ARG A 67 9.03 8.42 8.38
N PRO A 68 10.21 8.52 7.74
CA PRO A 68 10.68 9.67 6.95
C PRO A 68 9.73 10.02 5.77
N PRO A 69 9.79 11.24 5.21
CA PRO A 69 8.91 11.64 4.11
C PRO A 69 9.18 10.83 2.82
N GLY A 70 8.25 10.93 1.87
CA GLY A 70 8.38 10.33 0.54
C GLY A 70 9.56 10.90 -0.24
N ARG A 71 10.20 10.07 -1.05
CA ARG A 71 11.33 10.45 -1.92
C ARG A 71 11.25 9.74 -3.27
N PRO A 72 11.85 10.31 -4.32
CA PRO A 72 11.92 9.65 -5.62
C PRO A 72 12.45 8.22 -5.51
N GLY A 73 11.78 7.29 -6.18
CA GLY A 73 12.05 5.85 -6.10
C GLY A 73 11.18 5.08 -5.11
N ASP A 74 10.41 5.75 -4.24
CA ASP A 74 9.44 5.07 -3.37
C ASP A 74 8.16 4.63 -4.12
N SER A 75 7.93 5.14 -5.34
CA SER A 75 6.75 4.83 -6.17
C SER A 75 6.54 3.32 -6.35
N GLY A 76 5.29 2.88 -6.31
CA GLY A 76 4.94 1.45 -6.36
C GLY A 76 4.99 0.75 -4.99
N SER A 77 5.46 1.40 -3.93
CA SER A 77 5.43 0.80 -2.59
C SER A 77 4.02 0.67 -2.06
N GLY A 78 3.71 -0.48 -1.46
CA GLY A 78 2.43 -0.73 -0.81
C GLY A 78 2.27 0.02 0.51
N TYR A 79 1.03 0.30 0.88
CA TYR A 79 0.63 0.89 2.14
C TYR A 79 -0.38 0.02 2.88
N LEU A 80 -0.23 -0.04 4.21
CA LEU A 80 -1.10 -0.75 5.13
C LEU A 80 -1.80 0.21 6.10
N ASP A 81 -3.05 -0.07 6.44
CA ASP A 81 -3.83 0.63 7.47
C ASP A 81 -3.38 0.22 8.90
N ALA A 82 -4.09 0.71 9.91
CA ALA A 82 -3.81 0.41 11.33
C ALA A 82 -4.05 -1.05 11.73
N ASP A 83 -4.82 -1.81 10.95
CA ASP A 83 -5.12 -3.23 11.14
C ASP A 83 -4.27 -4.14 10.23
N GLY A 84 -3.41 -3.54 9.40
CA GLY A 84 -2.55 -4.22 8.45
C GLY A 84 -3.22 -4.59 7.13
N ARG A 85 -4.39 -4.04 6.81
CA ARG A 85 -5.02 -4.23 5.49
C ARG A 85 -4.31 -3.37 4.45
N ALA A 86 -4.12 -3.90 3.25
CA ALA A 86 -3.57 -3.12 2.15
C ALA A 86 -4.64 -2.18 1.62
N PHE A 87 -4.37 -0.87 1.62
CA PHE A 87 -5.32 0.13 1.09
C PHE A 87 -4.81 0.79 -0.19
N GLY A 88 -3.52 0.69 -0.49
CA GLY A 88 -3.03 1.42 -1.66
C GLY A 88 -1.57 1.25 -2.03
N VAL A 89 -1.25 1.84 -3.18
CA VAL A 89 0.08 1.84 -3.78
C VAL A 89 0.53 3.26 -4.04
N LEU A 90 1.74 3.62 -3.63
CA LEU A 90 2.28 4.96 -3.81
C LEU A 90 2.37 5.34 -5.29
N SER A 91 1.69 6.41 -5.71
CA SER A 91 1.69 6.88 -7.09
C SER A 91 2.22 8.30 -7.25
N THR A 92 2.07 9.15 -6.23
CA THR A 92 2.43 10.58 -6.30
C THR A 92 3.24 11.00 -5.08
N LEU A 93 4.32 11.74 -5.32
CA LEU A 93 5.09 12.44 -4.28
C LEU A 93 4.84 13.94 -4.46
N PHE A 94 4.37 14.63 -3.41
CA PHE A 94 4.22 16.08 -3.46
C PHE A 94 5.53 16.75 -3.04
N THR A 95 6.11 17.58 -3.92
CA THR A 95 7.39 18.26 -3.70
C THR A 95 7.24 19.70 -3.22
N ASP A 96 6.08 20.04 -2.66
CA ASP A 96 5.72 21.37 -2.14
C ASP A 96 6.17 21.59 -0.67
N GLY A 97 6.84 20.59 -0.08
CA GLY A 97 7.30 20.62 1.30
C GLY A 97 6.25 20.16 2.33
N SER A 98 5.09 19.68 1.89
CA SER A 98 4.01 19.18 2.77
C SER A 98 4.26 17.79 3.35
N ASP A 99 5.36 17.11 2.98
CA ASP A 99 5.65 15.70 3.26
C ASP A 99 4.51 14.72 2.87
N THR A 100 3.56 15.20 2.06
CA THR A 100 2.37 14.47 1.66
C THR A 100 2.66 13.60 0.45
N ASN A 101 1.99 12.45 0.37
CA ASN A 101 2.06 11.52 -0.74
C ASN A 101 0.66 11.10 -1.18
N GLY A 102 0.49 10.92 -2.49
CA GLY A 102 -0.72 10.37 -3.08
C GLY A 102 -0.57 8.87 -3.30
N VAL A 103 -1.52 8.11 -2.78
CA VAL A 103 -1.55 6.65 -2.83
C VAL A 103 -2.79 6.26 -3.62
N THR A 104 -2.63 5.54 -4.72
CA THR A 104 -3.76 5.00 -5.48
C THR A 104 -4.49 3.98 -4.62
N ASP A 105 -5.82 4.06 -4.57
CA ASP A 105 -6.65 3.10 -3.86
C ASP A 105 -6.56 1.71 -4.50
N LEU A 106 -6.17 0.71 -3.71
CA LEU A 106 -5.92 -0.64 -4.23
C LEU A 106 -7.21 -1.38 -4.57
N ALA A 107 -8.28 -1.21 -3.79
CA ALA A 107 -9.55 -1.86 -4.06
C ALA A 107 -10.14 -1.40 -5.40
N HIS A 108 -10.17 -0.09 -5.65
CA HIS A 108 -10.60 0.45 -6.94
C HIS A 108 -9.70 0.01 -8.09
N ALA A 109 -8.38 -0.10 -7.88
CA ALA A 109 -7.47 -0.61 -8.90
C ALA A 109 -7.74 -2.09 -9.24
N LEU A 110 -8.04 -2.92 -8.23
CA LEU A 110 -8.40 -4.33 -8.41
C LEU A 110 -9.76 -4.51 -9.09
N ASP A 111 -10.75 -3.69 -8.72
CA ASP A 111 -12.05 -3.65 -9.41
C ASP A 111 -11.90 -3.25 -10.88
N TYR A 112 -11.08 -2.23 -11.15
CA TYR A 112 -10.81 -1.78 -12.52
C TYR A 112 -10.16 -2.89 -13.36
N VAL A 113 -9.12 -3.56 -12.85
CA VAL A 113 -8.45 -4.63 -13.62
C VAL A 113 -9.35 -5.85 -13.80
N THR A 114 -10.20 -6.16 -12.81
CA THR A 114 -11.19 -7.24 -12.92
C THR A 114 -12.23 -6.92 -14.01
N ALA A 115 -12.70 -5.67 -14.08
CA ALA A 115 -13.69 -5.24 -15.06
C ALA A 115 -13.12 -5.08 -16.48
N PHE A 116 -11.89 -4.57 -16.62
CA PHE A 116 -11.36 -4.11 -17.91
C PHE A 116 -10.05 -4.76 -18.34
N GLY A 117 -9.34 -5.46 -17.45
CA GLY A 117 -7.99 -5.99 -17.71
C GLY A 117 -7.96 -7.28 -18.52
N GLY A 118 -9.08 -7.99 -18.65
CA GLY A 118 -9.16 -9.23 -19.44
C GLY A 118 -8.41 -10.44 -18.83
N ILE A 119 -7.99 -10.35 -17.57
CA ILE A 119 -7.24 -11.40 -16.84
C ILE A 119 -8.10 -12.19 -15.83
N GLY A 120 -9.38 -11.85 -15.75
CA GLY A 120 -10.32 -12.34 -14.74
C GLY A 120 -10.22 -11.56 -13.43
N GLU A 121 -10.84 -12.11 -12.39
CA GLU A 121 -10.78 -11.58 -11.04
C GLU A 121 -9.36 -11.68 -10.47
N VAL A 122 -8.93 -10.61 -9.79
CA VAL A 122 -7.62 -10.50 -9.15
C VAL A 122 -7.84 -10.21 -7.67
N GLU A 123 -7.31 -11.06 -6.82
CA GLU A 123 -7.44 -10.96 -5.37
C GLU A 123 -6.10 -10.70 -4.69
N LEU A 124 -6.13 -9.99 -3.57
CA LEU A 124 -4.98 -9.79 -2.71
C LEU A 124 -4.70 -11.06 -1.88
N VAL A 125 -3.47 -11.54 -1.91
CA VAL A 125 -3.02 -12.63 -1.04
C VAL A 125 -2.53 -12.08 0.31
N PRO A 126 -2.99 -12.61 1.46
CA PRO A 126 -2.49 -12.20 2.77
C PRO A 126 -1.02 -12.57 3.02
N GLY A 127 -0.35 -11.79 3.86
CA GLY A 127 0.98 -12.08 4.37
C GLY A 127 1.00 -13.23 5.38
N ARG A 128 2.19 -13.78 5.62
CA ARG A 128 2.41 -14.96 6.50
C ARG A 128 2.77 -14.59 7.93
N THR A 129 3.18 -13.34 8.18
CA THR A 129 3.53 -12.84 9.51
C THR A 129 2.46 -11.87 10.02
N PRO A 130 2.03 -11.95 11.30
CA PRO A 130 1.06 -11.01 11.86
C PRO A 130 1.52 -9.56 11.75
N PHE A 131 0.58 -8.67 11.40
CA PHE A 131 0.85 -7.24 11.28
C PHE A 131 1.08 -6.58 12.65
N ARG A 132 2.09 -5.70 12.74
CA ARG A 132 2.39 -4.87 13.90
C ARG A 132 3.01 -3.54 13.47
N LEU A 133 2.39 -2.43 13.89
CA LEU A 133 3.04 -1.12 13.92
C LEU A 133 4.24 -1.15 14.89
N ARG A 134 5.13 -0.19 14.72
CA ARG A 134 6.35 0.00 15.50
C ARG A 134 6.23 1.30 16.30
N ASP A 135 6.69 1.28 17.55
CA ASP A 135 6.79 2.48 18.38
C ASP A 135 8.07 3.28 18.07
#